data_AF-A0A954QE83-F1
#
_entry.id   AF-A0A954QE83-F1
#
_cell.length_a   1.000
_cell.length_b   1.000
_cell.length_c   1.000
_cell.angle_alpha   90.00
_cell.angle_beta   90.00
_cell.angle_gamma   90.00
#
_symmetry.space_group_name_H-M   'P 1'
#
loop_
_entity.id
_entity.type
_entity.pdbx_description
1 polymer ?
#
loop_
_entity_poly.entity_id
_entity_poly.type
_entity_poly.pdbx_seq_one_letter_code
_entity_poly.pdbx_strand_id
1 'polypeptide(L)' 'PLQISNVLLVCNRCGVGVRTGARLTSDGIKERFCRKCSTALGQIAPAKEKQAAK' A
#
# COMPACT_ATOMS: atom_id res chain seq x y z
N PRO A 1 -23.49 2.52 -9.38
CA PRO A 1 -22.65 2.47 -8.16
C PRO A 1 -22.09 1.05 -7.97
N LEU A 2 -20.84 0.89 -7.53
CA LEU A 2 -20.17 -0.41 -7.37
C LEU A 2 -19.75 -0.61 -5.91
N GLN A 3 -19.90 -1.82 -5.39
CA GLN A 3 -19.42 -2.16 -4.05
C GLN A 3 -17.90 -2.31 -4.02
N ILE A 4 -17.26 -1.67 -3.04
CA ILE A 4 -15.80 -1.67 -2.91
C ILE A 4 -15.22 -3.05 -2.58
N SER A 5 -16.01 -3.95 -1.99
CA SER A 5 -15.61 -5.33 -1.71
C SER A 5 -15.43 -6.19 -2.96
N ASN A 6 -16.05 -5.80 -4.08
CA ASN A 6 -16.01 -6.56 -5.35
C ASN A 6 -14.89 -6.09 -6.28
N VAL A 7 -14.04 -5.16 -5.85
CA VAL A 7 -12.94 -4.63 -6.66
C VAL A 7 -11.59 -4.80 -5.96
N LEU A 8 -10.55 -4.97 -6.76
CA LEU A 8 -9.16 -5.08 -6.31
C LEU A 8 -8.31 -4.01 -6.98
N LEU A 9 -7.24 -3.61 -6.29
CA LEU A 9 -6.22 -2.75 -6.90
C LEU A 9 -5.32 -3.59 -7.79
N VAL A 10 -5.09 -3.10 -9.00
CA VAL A 10 -4.15 -3.72 -9.94
C VAL A 10 -2.73 -3.31 -9.56
N CYS A 11 -1.85 -4.30 -9.40
CA CYS A 11 -0.43 -4.04 -9.20
C CYS A 11 0.28 -3.99 -10.54
N ASN A 12 0.92 -2.86 -10.87
CA ASN A 12 1.66 -2.68 -12.13
C ASN A 12 2.78 -3.72 -12.32
N ARG A 13 3.36 -4.24 -11.24
CA ARG A 13 4.38 -5.28 -11.31
C ARG A 13 3.81 -6.68 -11.57
N CYS A 14 2.63 -6.99 -11.03
CA CYS A 14 2.03 -8.32 -11.17
C CYS A 14 1.03 -8.42 -12.33
N GLY A 15 0.56 -7.30 -12.86
CA GLY A 15 -0.43 -7.24 -13.95
C GLY A 15 -1.84 -7.73 -13.57
N VAL A 16 -2.11 -7.97 -12.28
CA VAL A 16 -3.39 -8.53 -11.80
C VAL A 16 -3.90 -7.78 -10.57
N GLY A 17 -5.19 -7.93 -10.29
CA GLY A 17 -5.81 -7.48 -9.04
C GLY A 17 -5.24 -8.21 -7.84
N VAL A 18 -4.74 -7.48 -6.85
CA VAL A 18 -4.08 -8.04 -5.66
C VAL A 18 -4.65 -7.49 -4.37
N ARG A 19 -4.51 -8.25 -3.29
CA ARG A 19 -4.76 -7.72 -1.94
C ARG A 19 -3.65 -6.77 -1.55
N THR A 20 -4.04 -5.66 -0.94
CA THR A 20 -3.10 -4.64 -0.49
C THR A 20 -2.96 -4.69 1.03
N GLY A 21 -1.77 -4.38 1.51
CA GLY A 21 -1.48 -4.13 2.92
C GLY A 21 -1.07 -2.67 3.11
N ALA A 22 -1.02 -2.22 4.36
CA ALA A 22 -0.42 -0.96 4.73
C ALA A 22 0.82 -1.23 5.60
N ARG A 23 1.93 -0.54 5.31
CA ARG A 23 3.15 -0.59 6.14
C ARG A 23 3.73 0.80 6.32
N LEU A 24 4.57 0.95 7.33
CA LEU A 24 5.38 2.14 7.55
C LEU A 24 6.75 1.92 6.92
N THR A 25 7.24 2.92 6.21
CA THR A 25 8.60 3.00 5.65
C THR A 25 9.54 3.51 6.74
N SER A 26 10.85 3.35 6.57
CA SER A 26 11.89 3.91 7.46
C SER A 26 11.66 5.40 7.77
N ASP A 27 11.20 6.14 6.76
CA ASP A 27 11.00 7.59 6.81
C ASP A 27 9.71 7.98 7.55
N GLY A 28 8.99 7.01 8.12
CA GLY A 28 7.70 7.22 8.80
C GLY A 28 6.55 7.46 7.83
N ILE A 29 6.74 7.19 6.54
CA ILE A 29 5.69 7.27 5.51
C ILE A 29 4.84 6.00 5.57
N LYS A 30 3.53 6.17 5.72
CA LYS A 30 2.58 5.06 5.57
C LYS A 30 2.29 4.84 4.09
N GLU A 31 2.70 3.69 3.58
CA GLU A 31 2.45 3.30 2.20
C GLU A 31 1.54 2.07 2.11
N ARG A 32 0.88 1.97 0.96
CA ARG A 32 0.16 0.77 0.52
C ARG A 32 1.15 -0.13 -0.21
N PHE A 33 1.15 -1.42 0.09
CA PHE A 33 2.00 -2.38 -0.58
C PHE A 33 1.19 -3.58 -1.11
N CYS A 34 1.70 -4.21 -2.17
CA CYS A 34 1.15 -5.44 -2.71
C CYS A 34 1.47 -6.61 -1.76
N ARG A 35 0.45 -7.35 -1.28
CA ARG A 35 0.70 -8.53 -0.42
C ARG A 35 1.34 -9.71 -1.14
N LYS A 36 1.33 -9.74 -2.48
CA LYS A 36 1.91 -10.83 -3.29
C LYS A 36 3.40 -10.63 -3.56
N CYS A 37 3.82 -9.41 -3.91
CA CYS A 37 5.20 -9.12 -4.35
C CYS A 37 5.88 -8.00 -3.55
N SER A 38 5.24 -7.48 -2.49
CA SER A 38 5.78 -6.47 -1.58
C SER A 38 6.16 -5.13 -2.22
N THR A 39 5.75 -4.88 -3.47
CA THR A 39 5.99 -3.63 -4.18
C THR A 39 5.04 -2.54 -3.68
N ALA A 40 5.54 -1.31 -3.57
CA ALA A 40 4.75 -0.15 -3.20
C ALA A 40 3.66 0.15 -4.26
N LEU A 41 2.46 0.46 -3.79
CA LEU A 41 1.27 0.77 -4.60
C LEU A 41 0.75 2.20 -4.31
N GLY A 42 1.56 3.03 -3.67
CA GLY A 42 1.28 4.44 -3.39
C GLY A 42 1.31 4.80 -1.90
N GLN A 43 1.42 6.09 -1.64
CA GLN A 43 1.43 6.67 -0.30
C GLN A 43 0.01 6.83 0.25
N ILE A 44 -0.22 6.40 1.49
CA ILE A 44 -1.51 6.55 2.20
C ILE A 44 -1.50 7.81 3.06
N ALA A 45 -0.38 8.11 3.72
CA ALA A 45 -0.25 9.27 4.60
C ALA A 45 1.14 9.90 4.47
N PRO A 46 1.27 11.22 4.73
CA PRO A 46 2.56 11.88 4.80
C PRO A 46 3.46 11.27 5.87
N ALA A 47 4.77 11.53 5.76
CA ALA A 47 5.76 11.15 6.76
C ALA A 47 5.36 11.72 8.13
N LYS A 48 5.37 10.87 9.15
CA LYS A 48 5.20 11.29 10.55
C LYS A 48 6.47 10.95 11.30
N GLU A 49 7.12 11.95 11.89
CA GLU A 49 8.36 11.78 12.67
C GLU A 49 8.20 10.75 13.79
N LYS A 50 7.03 10.74 14.47
CA LYS A 50 6.71 9.75 15.52
C LYS A 50 6.64 8.31 15.03
N GLN A 51 6.53 8.10 13.71
CA GLN A 51 6.36 6.79 13.06
C GLN A 51 7.58 6.38 12.24
N ALA A 52 8.58 7.26 12.12
CA ALA A 52 9.88 6.90 11.60
C ALA A 52 10.49 5.81 12.51
N ALA A 53 11.29 4.92 11.93
CA ALA A 53 11.94 3.86 12.69
C ALA A 53 12.71 4.49 13.86
N LYS A 54 12.23 4.23 15.08
CA LYS A 54 12.85 4.66 16.33
C LYS A 54 14.09 3.83 16.59
#